data_AF-A0AAJ1Y2Q7-F1
#
_entry.id   AF-A0AAJ1Y2Q7-F1
#
_cell.length_a   1.000
_cell.length_b   1.000
_cell.length_c   1.000
_cell.angle_alpha   90.00
_cell.angle_beta   90.00
_cell.angle_gamma   90.00
#
_symmetry.space_group_name_H-M   'P 1'
#
loop_
_entity.id
_entity.type
_entity.pdbx_description
1 polymer ?
#
loop_
_entity_poly.entity_id
_entity_poly.type
_entity_poly.pdbx_seq_one_letter_code
_entity_poly.pdbx_strand_id
1 'polypeptide(L)'
;MNKKIEALLQGLQDECNKAELPMVCGIIDKNNDAQATLVGGALIDQSIILSTLTELFLNSVKNGTCNCSNCEDLREAFGFKQKTSESDSNIDDLLQTFLRGEL
;
A
#
# COMPACT_ATOMS: atom_id res chain seq x y z
N MET A 1 8.63 -26.19 0.07
CA MET A 1 7.38 -25.98 -0.69
C MET A 1 6.80 -27.34 -1.07
N ASN A 2 5.48 -27.55 -1.07
CA ASN A 2 4.90 -28.81 -1.52
C ASN A 2 5.18 -28.99 -3.02
N LYS A 3 5.66 -30.17 -3.45
CA LYS A 3 5.98 -30.47 -4.86
C LYS A 3 4.83 -30.17 -5.83
N LYS A 4 3.58 -30.32 -5.40
CA LYS A 4 2.40 -29.97 -6.20
C LYS A 4 2.29 -28.47 -6.45
N ILE A 5 2.61 -27.64 -5.45
CA ILE A 5 2.57 -26.18 -5.55
C ILE A 5 3.68 -25.69 -6.48
N GLU A 6 4.87 -26.28 -6.35
CA GLU A 6 6.01 -25.98 -7.23
C GLU A 6 5.70 -26.29 -8.69
N ALA A 7 5.14 -27.48 -8.97
CA ALA A 7 4.74 -27.86 -10.34
C ALA A 7 3.65 -26.94 -10.92
N LEU A 8 2.70 -26.48 -10.10
CA LEU A 8 1.66 -25.54 -10.53
C LEU A 8 2.25 -24.16 -10.87
N LEU A 9 3.14 -23.65 -10.02
CA LEU A 9 3.80 -22.36 -10.27
C LEU A 9 4.66 -22.40 -11.53
N GLN A 10 5.40 -23.50 -11.74
CA GLN A 10 6.19 -23.69 -12.94
C GLN A 10 5.32 -23.73 -14.19
N GLY A 11 4.23 -24.52 -14.19
CA GLY A 11 3.33 -24.60 -15.34
C GLY A 11 2.68 -23.25 -15.68
N LEU A 12 2.29 -22.47 -14.65
CA LEU A 12 1.76 -21.12 -14.86
C LEU A 12 2.82 -20.18 -15.44
N GLN A 13 4.05 -20.23 -14.93
CA GLN A 13 5.15 -19.43 -15.44
C GLN A 13 5.47 -19.77 -16.90
N ASP A 14 5.43 -21.05 -17.28
CA ASP A 14 5.64 -21.50 -18.65
C ASP A 14 4.56 -20.94 -19.61
N GLU A 15 3.29 -20.95 -19.21
CA GLU A 15 2.20 -20.35 -20.00
C GLU A 15 2.32 -18.83 -20.10
N CYS A 16 2.70 -18.14 -19.03
CA CYS A 16 2.95 -16.70 -19.05
C CYS A 16 4.13 -16.34 -19.98
N ASN A 17 5.20 -17.12 -19.97
CA ASN A 17 6.34 -16.93 -20.87
C ASN A 17 5.96 -17.07 -22.35
N LYS A 18 5.08 -18.03 -22.70
CA LYS A 18 4.55 -18.17 -24.07
C LYS A 18 3.77 -16.94 -24.54
N ALA A 19 3.13 -16.24 -23.61
CA ALA A 19 2.37 -15.03 -23.87
C ALA A 19 3.19 -13.74 -23.69
N GLU A 20 4.50 -13.85 -23.44
CA GLU A 20 5.40 -12.71 -23.14
C GLU A 20 4.91 -11.86 -21.95
N LEU A 21 4.26 -12.51 -20.98
CA LEU A 21 3.76 -11.86 -19.77
C LEU A 21 4.73 -12.13 -18.61
N PRO A 22 5.39 -11.11 -18.05
CA PRO A 22 6.19 -11.30 -16.85
C PRO A 22 5.29 -11.69 -15.68
N MET A 23 5.64 -12.77 -14.99
CA MET A 23 4.92 -13.28 -13.84
C MET A 23 5.83 -13.30 -12.61
N VAL A 24 5.34 -12.71 -11.53
CA VAL A 24 6.02 -12.68 -10.23
C VAL A 24 5.01 -13.09 -9.17
N CYS A 25 5.41 -14.04 -8.32
CA CYS A 25 4.59 -14.56 -7.24
C CYS A 25 5.13 -14.09 -5.89
N GLY A 26 4.28 -13.47 -5.08
CA GLY A 26 4.57 -13.18 -3.69
C GLY A 26 4.14 -14.32 -2.77
N ILE A 27 5.00 -14.69 -1.83
CA ILE A 27 4.73 -15.65 -0.76
C ILE A 27 4.92 -14.91 0.56
N ILE A 28 3.93 -14.98 1.44
CA ILE A 28 3.98 -14.42 2.80
C ILE A 28 4.00 -15.58 3.78
N ASP A 29 5.00 -15.64 4.66
CA ASP A 29 5.00 -16.57 5.78
C ASP A 29 4.10 -16.03 6.90
N LYS A 30 2.95 -16.68 7.09
CA LYS A 30 1.97 -16.28 8.11
C LYS A 30 2.44 -16.48 9.55
N ASN A 31 3.51 -17.24 9.77
CA ASN A 31 4.06 -17.48 11.10
C ASN A 31 5.21 -16.52 11.43
N ASN A 32 5.60 -15.68 10.47
CA ASN A 32 6.68 -14.72 10.62
C ASN A 32 6.26 -13.42 9.94
N ASP A 33 5.70 -12.50 10.73
CA ASP A 33 5.04 -11.26 10.30
C ASP A 33 5.89 -10.32 9.42
N ALA A 34 7.17 -10.65 9.18
CA ALA A 34 8.10 -9.85 8.39
C ALA A 34 8.77 -10.60 7.22
N GLN A 35 8.33 -11.82 6.87
CA GLN A 35 8.92 -12.56 5.74
C GLN A 35 7.97 -12.67 4.55
N ALA A 36 8.29 -11.88 3.52
CA ALA A 36 7.74 -12.02 2.19
C ALA A 36 8.88 -12.37 1.21
N THR A 37 8.61 -13.31 0.30
CA THR A 37 9.55 -13.72 -0.75
C THR A 37 8.86 -13.61 -2.10
N LEU A 38 9.55 -13.03 -3.08
CA LEU A 38 9.12 -13.02 -4.47
C LEU A 38 9.77 -14.19 -5.23
N VAL A 39 8.99 -14.88 -6.05
CA VAL A 39 9.41 -16.05 -6.83
C VAL A 39 8.98 -15.86 -8.29
N GLY A 40 9.87 -16.20 -9.23
CA GLY A 40 9.65 -16.04 -10.66
C GLY A 40 9.95 -14.63 -11.18
N GLY A 41 10.08 -14.50 -12.50
CA GLY A 41 10.43 -13.25 -13.19
C GLY A 41 11.89 -12.80 -12.99
N ALA A 42 12.35 -11.86 -13.81
CA ALA A 42 13.64 -11.20 -13.57
C ALA A 42 13.51 -10.17 -12.43
N LEU A 43 14.62 -9.82 -11.78
CA LEU A 43 14.63 -8.81 -10.71
C LEU A 43 14.03 -7.47 -11.15
N ILE A 44 14.23 -7.11 -12.42
CA ILE A 44 13.65 -5.90 -13.03
C ILE A 44 12.11 -6.00 -13.04
N ASP A 45 11.57 -7.12 -13.51
CA ASP A 45 10.12 -7.34 -13.57
C ASP A 45 9.49 -7.34 -12.18
N GLN A 46 10.16 -7.97 -11.21
CA GLN A 46 9.75 -7.97 -9.80
C GLN A 46 9.65 -6.54 -9.26
N SER A 47 10.64 -5.71 -9.56
CA SER A 47 10.70 -4.32 -9.10
C SER A 47 9.59 -3.47 -9.74
N ILE A 48 9.36 -3.64 -11.05
CA ILE A 48 8.31 -2.94 -11.79
C ILE A 48 6.92 -3.31 -11.25
N ILE A 49 6.65 -4.62 -11.10
CA ILE A 49 5.37 -5.11 -10.59
C ILE A 49 5.13 -4.62 -9.17
N LEU A 50 6.14 -4.72 -8.29
CA LEU A 50 6.00 -4.26 -6.91
C LEU A 50 5.71 -2.76 -6.84
N SER A 51 6.49 -1.94 -7.55
CA SER A 51 6.28 -0.49 -7.59
C SER A 51 4.88 -0.12 -8.11
N THR A 52 4.46 -0.74 -9.21
CA THR A 52 3.15 -0.48 -9.83
C THR A 52 2.00 -0.87 -8.90
N LEU A 53 2.07 -2.06 -8.29
CA LEU A 53 1.03 -2.53 -7.37
C LEU A 53 0.98 -1.69 -6.09
N THR A 54 2.13 -1.29 -5.56
CA THR A 54 2.19 -0.39 -4.40
C THR A 54 1.57 0.97 -4.73
N GLU A 55 1.88 1.57 -5.88
CA GLU A 55 1.27 2.84 -6.29
C GLU A 55 -0.24 2.71 -6.47
N LEU A 56 -0.72 1.66 -7.15
CA LEU A 56 -2.15 1.40 -7.33
C LEU A 56 -2.87 1.20 -5.99
N PHE A 57 -2.25 0.46 -5.08
CA PHE A 57 -2.76 0.26 -3.73
C PHE A 57 -2.86 1.57 -2.97
N LEU A 58 -1.78 2.35 -2.90
CA LEU A 58 -1.75 3.64 -2.20
C LEU A 58 -2.78 4.62 -2.79
N ASN A 59 -2.91 4.68 -4.11
CA ASN A 59 -3.95 5.48 -4.78
C ASN A 59 -5.36 5.03 -4.41
N SER A 60 -5.59 3.72 -4.31
CA SER A 60 -6.89 3.16 -3.91
C SER A 60 -7.22 3.47 -2.44
N VAL A 61 -6.23 3.41 -1.55
CA VAL A 61 -6.39 3.76 -0.13
C VAL A 61 -6.71 5.26 0.01
N LYS A 62 -5.92 6.10 -0.67
CA LYS A 62 -6.06 7.56 -0.64
C LYS A 62 -7.42 8.03 -1.18
N ASN A 63 -7.88 7.46 -2.29
CA ASN A 63 -9.10 7.88 -2.98
C ASN A 63 -10.33 7.05 -2.62
N GLY A 64 -10.18 6.08 -1.71
CA GLY A 64 -11.30 5.25 -1.27
C GLY A 64 -12.38 6.10 -0.59
N THR A 65 -13.64 5.70 -0.78
CA THR A 65 -14.81 6.37 -0.17
C THR A 65 -15.41 5.60 1.00
N CYS A 66 -14.90 4.40 1.29
CA CYS A 66 -15.35 3.59 2.41
C CYS A 66 -14.88 4.17 3.76
N ASN A 67 -15.78 4.29 4.73
CA ASN A 67 -15.49 4.84 6.07
C ASN A 67 -15.74 3.80 7.18
N CYS A 68 -15.50 2.51 6.91
CA CYS A 68 -15.48 1.52 8.00
C CYS A 68 -14.17 1.66 8.81
N SER A 69 -14.18 1.24 10.08
CA SER A 69 -13.02 1.32 10.98
C SER A 69 -11.74 0.84 10.32
N ASN A 70 -11.75 -0.35 9.70
CA ASN A 70 -10.57 -0.90 9.05
C ASN A 70 -10.04 -0.03 7.90
N CYS A 71 -10.89 0.64 7.14
CA CYS A 71 -10.46 1.53 6.05
C CYS A 71 -9.92 2.85 6.58
N GLU A 72 -10.47 3.37 7.68
CA GLU A 72 -9.96 4.57 8.35
C GLU A 72 -8.62 4.30 9.01
N ASP A 73 -8.49 3.20 9.76
CA ASP A 73 -7.23 2.75 10.38
C ASP A 73 -6.14 2.57 9.32
N LEU A 74 -6.50 2.01 8.16
CA LEU A 74 -5.57 1.80 7.07
C LEU A 74 -5.18 3.14 6.40
N ARG A 75 -6.12 4.06 6.17
CA ARG A 75 -5.76 5.43 5.70
C ARG A 75 -4.86 6.15 6.70
N GLU A 76 -5.12 6.02 7.99
CA GLU A 76 -4.32 6.64 9.06
C GLU A 76 -2.91 6.05 9.11
N ALA A 77 -2.79 4.72 9.07
CA ALA A 77 -1.50 4.01 9.05
C ALA A 77 -0.62 4.43 7.85
N PHE A 78 -1.24 4.74 6.71
CA PHE A 78 -0.55 5.23 5.52
C PHE A 78 -0.52 6.77 5.39
N GLY A 79 -0.95 7.52 6.41
CA GLY A 79 -0.85 8.99 6.45
C GLY A 79 -1.82 9.75 5.54
N PHE A 80 -2.90 9.11 5.06
CA PHE A 80 -3.89 9.68 4.15
C PHE A 80 -5.11 10.28 4.85
N LYS A 81 -5.09 10.45 6.18
CA LYS A 81 -6.19 11.10 6.89
C LYS A 81 -6.39 12.50 6.32
N GLN A 82 -7.56 12.78 5.73
CA GLN A 82 -7.98 14.16 5.53
C GLN A 82 -8.02 14.78 6.93
N LYS A 83 -7.17 15.80 7.18
CA LYS A 83 -7.47 16.74 8.25
C LYS A 83 -8.85 17.28 7.91
N THR A 84 -9.88 16.79 8.60
CA THR A 84 -11.11 17.57 8.74
C THR A 84 -10.61 18.92 9.22
N SER A 85 -10.87 19.94 8.44
CA SER A 85 -10.65 21.33 8.80
C SER A 85 -11.57 21.65 9.98
N GLU A 86 -11.26 21.10 11.16
CA GLU A 86 -11.31 21.91 12.35
C GLU A 86 -10.22 22.95 12.09
N SER A 87 -10.65 24.11 11.58
CA SER A 87 -9.91 25.34 11.78
C SER A 87 -9.37 25.26 13.19
N ASP A 88 -8.04 25.28 13.35
CA ASP A 88 -7.37 25.48 14.62
C ASP A 88 -7.87 26.84 15.15
N SER A 89 -9.07 26.87 15.72
CA SER A 89 -9.71 28.05 16.28
C SER A 89 -8.80 28.67 17.32
N ASN A 90 -7.99 27.85 17.98
CA ASN A 90 -6.91 28.27 18.86
C ASN A 90 -5.81 29.08 18.18
N ILE A 91 -5.39 28.76 16.95
CA ILE A 91 -4.34 29.52 16.24
C ILE A 91 -4.90 30.86 15.76
N ASP A 92 -6.11 30.87 15.22
CA ASP A 92 -6.76 32.12 14.80
C ASP A 92 -7.04 33.02 16.02
N ASP A 93 -7.50 32.46 17.14
CA ASP A 93 -7.70 33.22 18.38
C ASP A 93 -6.36 33.72 18.97
N LEU A 94 -5.28 32.93 18.93
CA LEU A 94 -3.94 33.35 19.34
C LEU A 94 -3.42 34.50 18.46
N LEU A 95 -3.60 34.41 17.14
CA LEU A 95 -3.20 35.47 16.20
C LEU A 95 -4.02 36.75 16.41
N GLN A 96 -5.33 36.62 16.65
CA GLN A 96 -6.19 37.76 16.96
C GLN A 96 -5.80 38.43 18.29
N THR A 97 -5.48 37.65 19.32
CA THR A 97 -5.03 38.15 20.63
C THR A 97 -3.68 38.87 20.50
N PHE A 98 -2.77 38.34 19.67
CA PHE A 98 -1.46 38.96 19.40
C PHE A 98 -1.61 40.30 18.67
N LEU A 99 -2.47 40.35 17.64
CA LEU A 99 -2.73 41.56 16.88
C LEU A 99 -3.44 42.65 17.70
N ARG A 100 -4.20 42.26 18.73
CA ARG A 100 -4.81 43.18 19.70
C ARG A 100 -3.85 43.62 20.81
N GLY A 101 -2.68 43.00 20.94
CA GLY A 101 -1.69 43.30 21.98
C GLY A 101 -2.11 42.79 23.37
N GLU A 102 -2.96 41.77 23.43
CA GLU A 102 -3.51 41.19 24.66
C GLU A 102 -2.74 39.93 25.13
N LEU A 103 -1.56 39.69 24.55
CA LEU A 103 -0.68 38.54 24.79
C LEU A 103 0.53 38.91 25.65
#